data_AF-A0A6N8HSY6-F1
#
_entry.id   AF-A0A6N8HSY6-F1
#
_cell.length_a   1.000
_cell.length_b   1.000
_cell.length_c   1.000
_cell.angle_alpha   90.00
_cell.angle_beta   90.00
_cell.angle_gamma   90.00
#
_symmetry.space_group_name_H-M   'P 1'
#
loop_
_entity.id
_entity.type
_entity.pdbx_description
1 polymer ?
#
loop_
_entity_poly.entity_id
_entity_poly.type
_entity_poly.pdbx_seq_one_letter_code
_entity_poly.pdbx_strand_id
1 'polypeptide(L)'
;MKHLYVPLCLFVFLVFEGVAFELLPASIVSGKSIIVPHWILILIVFISLFYVREKSLLSVGYALVFGFLIDIAYTGILGVYMFGYGAAIYVVYSLMKYLQTNIYSAILHGTIAVIISDVLIGIIYEMVGLTNISIPDYLIMRLIPTVLANLVFLIVLYPVMKNLLIKWGTD
;
A
#
# COMPACT_ATOMS: atom_id res chain seq x y z
N MET A 1 15.10 -7.01 -20.73
CA MET A 1 14.67 -8.00 -19.72
C MET A 1 14.59 -7.45 -18.28
N LYS A 2 15.15 -6.27 -17.96
CA LYS A 2 15.15 -5.72 -16.57
C LYS A 2 13.86 -5.03 -16.12
N HIS A 3 12.99 -4.62 -17.04
CA HIS A 3 11.66 -4.06 -16.70
C HIS A 3 10.73 -5.06 -15.99
N LEU A 4 11.08 -6.35 -15.96
CA LEU A 4 10.31 -7.39 -15.27
C LEU A 4 10.59 -7.45 -13.77
N TYR A 5 11.67 -6.86 -13.26
CA TYR A 5 12.04 -6.96 -11.85
C TYR A 5 11.04 -6.26 -10.91
N VAL A 6 10.53 -5.09 -11.30
CA VAL A 6 9.54 -4.35 -10.51
C VAL A 6 8.21 -5.13 -10.42
N PRO A 7 7.58 -5.57 -11.53
CA PRO A 7 6.39 -6.41 -11.49
C PRO A 7 6.61 -7.73 -10.73
N LEU A 8 7.77 -8.38 -10.89
CA LEU A 8 8.08 -9.62 -10.19
C LEU A 8 8.19 -9.40 -8.67
N CYS A 9 8.85 -8.32 -8.25
CA CYS A 9 8.94 -7.93 -6.85
C CYS A 9 7.54 -7.70 -6.25
N LEU A 10 6.70 -6.90 -6.93
CA LEU A 10 5.32 -6.69 -6.51
C LEU A 10 4.54 -8.00 -6.45
N PHE A 11 4.71 -8.91 -7.41
CA PHE A 11 4.03 -10.21 -7.40
C PHE A 11 4.45 -11.10 -6.21
N VAL A 12 5.75 -11.13 -5.87
CA VAL A 12 6.23 -11.85 -4.67
C VAL A 12 5.59 -11.28 -3.41
N PHE A 13 5.54 -9.95 -3.29
CA PHE A 13 4.91 -9.30 -2.14
C PHE A 13 3.38 -9.43 -2.12
N LEU A 14 2.74 -9.61 -3.27
CA LEU A 14 1.30 -9.91 -3.35
C LEU A 14 1.01 -11.22 -2.63
N VAL A 15 1.81 -12.26 -2.93
CA VAL A 15 1.71 -13.56 -2.26
C VAL A 15 1.98 -13.42 -0.76
N PHE A 16 2.99 -12.65 -0.36
CA PHE A 16 3.27 -12.40 1.05
C PHE A 16 2.15 -11.64 1.77
N GLU A 17 1.52 -10.65 1.12
CA GLU A 17 0.38 -9.92 1.67
C GLU A 17 -0.80 -10.87 1.94
N GLY A 18 -1.02 -11.86 1.06
CA GLY A 18 -2.04 -12.89 1.26
C GLY A 18 -1.83 -13.80 2.49
N VAL A 19 -0.58 -14.03 2.90
CA VAL A 19 -0.24 -14.82 4.10
C VAL A 19 0.11 -13.96 5.32
N ALA A 20 -0.01 -12.63 5.21
CA ALA A 20 0.44 -11.71 6.25
C ALA A 20 -0.22 -11.98 7.62
N PHE A 21 -1.50 -12.36 7.64
CA PHE A 21 -2.21 -12.68 8.88
C PHE A 21 -1.66 -13.94 9.57
N GLU A 22 -1.16 -14.93 8.83
CA GLU A 22 -0.56 -16.15 9.38
C GLU A 22 0.82 -15.89 10.00
N LEU A 23 1.49 -14.82 9.56
CA LEU A 23 2.80 -14.42 10.07
C LEU A 23 2.70 -13.59 11.36
N LEU A 24 1.51 -13.10 11.71
CA LEU A 24 1.30 -12.30 12.91
C LEU A 24 1.11 -13.18 14.16
N PRO A 25 1.67 -12.78 15.32
CA PRO A 25 1.40 -13.46 16.58
C PRO A 25 -0.09 -13.56 16.87
N ALA A 26 -0.52 -14.72 17.38
CA ALA A 26 -1.93 -14.98 17.70
C ALA A 26 -2.55 -13.90 18.62
N SER A 27 -1.77 -13.33 19.54
CA SER A 27 -2.23 -12.24 20.43
C SER A 27 -2.64 -10.96 19.72
N ILE A 28 -2.03 -10.67 18.56
CA ILE A 28 -2.38 -9.51 17.72
C ILE A 28 -3.61 -9.84 16.88
N VAL A 29 -3.67 -11.06 16.34
CA VAL A 29 -4.78 -11.54 15.50
C VAL A 29 -6.07 -11.72 16.30
N SER A 30 -5.99 -12.20 17.55
CA SER A 30 -7.12 -12.39 18.45
C SER A 30 -7.51 -11.13 19.24
N GLY A 31 -6.83 -10.01 18.99
CA GLY A 31 -7.14 -8.74 19.61
C GLY A 31 -8.46 -8.13 19.11
N LYS A 32 -8.91 -7.05 19.74
CA LYS A 32 -10.05 -6.25 19.24
C LYS A 32 -9.69 -5.37 18.04
N SER A 33 -8.41 -5.29 17.69
CA SER A 33 -7.91 -4.44 16.62
C SER A 33 -7.84 -5.20 15.29
N ILE A 34 -8.26 -4.53 14.22
CA ILE A 34 -8.23 -5.06 12.86
C ILE A 34 -7.05 -4.39 12.14
N ILE A 35 -6.07 -5.18 11.73
CA ILE A 35 -4.89 -4.69 10.99
C ILE A 35 -5.01 -5.17 9.55
N VAL A 36 -5.01 -4.24 8.60
CA VAL A 36 -5.01 -4.57 7.17
C VAL A 36 -3.60 -4.35 6.60
N PRO A 37 -2.93 -5.37 6.07
CA PRO A 37 -1.64 -5.18 5.40
C PRO A 37 -1.85 -4.45 4.05
N HIS A 38 -1.05 -3.42 3.80
CA HIS A 38 -1.03 -2.65 2.54
C HIS A 38 0.38 -2.64 1.95
N TRP A 39 1.04 -3.80 1.92
CA TRP A 39 2.46 -3.94 1.56
C TRP A 39 2.70 -3.61 0.09
N ILE A 40 1.81 -4.06 -0.79
CA ILE A 40 1.80 -3.71 -2.21
C ILE A 40 1.73 -2.19 -2.40
N LEU A 41 0.84 -1.51 -1.66
CA LEU A 41 0.70 -0.07 -1.76
C LEU A 41 2.00 0.64 -1.35
N ILE A 42 2.63 0.21 -0.25
CA ILE A 42 3.92 0.76 0.21
C ILE A 42 5.01 0.57 -0.85
N LEU A 43 5.08 -0.60 -1.48
CA LEU A 43 6.03 -0.84 -2.55
C LEU A 43 5.80 0.08 -3.75
N ILE A 44 4.55 0.34 -4.11
CA ILE A 44 4.21 1.28 -5.19
C ILE A 44 4.57 2.73 -4.81
N VAL A 45 4.45 3.11 -3.54
CA VAL A 45 4.99 4.39 -3.04
C VAL A 45 6.50 4.44 -3.23
N PHE A 46 7.23 3.38 -2.89
CA PHE A 46 8.68 3.33 -3.12
C PHE A 46 9.06 3.38 -4.60
N ILE A 47 8.33 2.67 -5.47
CA ILE A 47 8.52 2.71 -6.92
C ILE A 47 8.33 4.15 -7.42
N SER A 48 7.29 4.84 -6.94
CA SER A 48 7.05 6.24 -7.27
C SER A 48 8.26 7.09 -6.89
N LEU A 49 8.77 6.96 -5.65
CA LEU A 49 9.84 7.79 -5.10
C LEU A 49 11.23 7.53 -5.69
N PHE A 50 11.57 6.28 -5.99
CA PHE A 50 12.95 5.88 -6.26
C PHE A 50 13.20 5.34 -7.68
N TYR A 51 12.20 4.77 -8.34
CA TYR A 51 12.36 4.15 -9.65
C TYR A 51 11.92 5.08 -10.79
N VAL A 52 10.77 5.75 -10.63
CA VAL A 52 10.21 6.63 -11.67
C VAL A 52 10.84 8.03 -11.60
N ARG A 53 12.03 8.21 -12.20
CA ARG A 53 12.75 9.50 -12.24
C ARG A 53 12.04 10.59 -13.04
N GLU A 54 11.42 10.22 -14.16
CA GLU A 54 10.58 11.13 -14.94
C GLU A 54 9.13 10.88 -14.57
N LYS A 55 8.45 11.92 -14.08
CA LYS A 55 7.05 12.03 -13.65
C LYS A 55 6.04 11.26 -14.53
N SER A 56 6.10 9.94 -14.48
CA SER A 56 5.28 9.04 -15.28
C SER A 56 4.20 8.48 -14.37
N LEU A 57 2.97 8.46 -14.86
CA LEU A 57 1.83 7.82 -14.20
C LEU A 57 1.95 6.29 -14.14
N LEU A 58 3.13 5.73 -14.47
CA LEU A 58 3.46 4.31 -14.37
C LEU A 58 3.15 3.73 -12.98
N SER A 59 3.42 4.45 -11.89
CA SER A 59 3.09 3.95 -10.55
C SER A 59 1.59 3.87 -10.29
N VAL A 60 0.79 4.79 -10.85
CA VAL A 60 -0.68 4.70 -10.84
C VAL A 60 -1.12 3.46 -11.63
N GLY A 61 -0.48 3.18 -12.77
CA GLY A 61 -0.71 1.93 -13.53
C GLY A 61 -0.45 0.68 -12.69
N TYR A 62 0.66 0.62 -11.95
CA TYR A 62 0.92 -0.48 -11.02
C TYR A 62 -0.12 -0.57 -9.90
N ALA A 63 -0.55 0.57 -9.35
CA ALA A 63 -1.60 0.62 -8.33
C ALA A 63 -2.92 0.03 -8.82
N LEU A 64 -3.34 0.39 -10.03
CA LEU A 64 -4.56 -0.15 -10.64
C LEU A 64 -4.42 -1.66 -10.90
N VAL A 65 -3.34 -2.09 -11.52
CA VAL A 65 -3.14 -3.51 -11.86
C VAL A 65 -3.03 -4.38 -10.60
N PHE A 66 -2.17 -4.01 -9.65
CA PHE A 66 -1.98 -4.82 -8.44
C PHE A 66 -3.13 -4.69 -7.45
N GLY A 67 -3.80 -3.54 -7.38
CA GLY A 67 -5.05 -3.41 -6.64
C GLY A 67 -6.13 -4.33 -7.20
N PHE A 68 -6.25 -4.42 -8.53
CA PHE A 68 -7.17 -5.35 -9.17
C PHE A 68 -6.81 -6.82 -8.93
N LEU A 69 -5.51 -7.16 -8.91
CA LEU A 69 -5.06 -8.51 -8.55
C LEU A 69 -5.41 -8.85 -7.09
N ILE A 70 -5.32 -7.91 -6.15
CA ILE A 70 -5.79 -8.10 -4.77
C ILE A 70 -7.30 -8.36 -4.75
N ASP A 71 -8.07 -7.57 -5.51
CA ASP A 71 -9.52 -7.75 -5.57
C ASP A 71 -9.91 -9.16 -6.06
N ILE A 72 -9.22 -9.67 -7.08
CA ILE A 72 -9.42 -11.03 -7.60
C ILE A 72 -8.97 -12.10 -6.61
N ALA A 73 -7.81 -11.92 -5.98
CA ALA A 73 -7.16 -12.96 -5.19
C ALA A 73 -7.72 -13.07 -3.77
N TYR A 74 -8.13 -11.96 -3.14
CA TYR A 74 -8.33 -11.90 -1.69
C TYR A 74 -9.69 -11.35 -1.23
N THR A 75 -10.39 -10.52 -2.01
CA THR A 75 -11.57 -9.79 -1.49
C THR A 75 -12.90 -10.22 -2.10
N GLY A 76 -12.89 -10.74 -3.33
CA GLY A 76 -14.10 -11.18 -4.04
C GLY A 76 -14.98 -10.05 -4.58
N ILE A 77 -14.67 -8.77 -4.29
CA ILE A 77 -15.31 -7.61 -4.91
C ILE A 77 -14.32 -6.91 -5.81
N LEU A 78 -14.62 -6.93 -7.10
CA LEU A 78 -13.77 -6.32 -8.12
C LEU A 78 -13.79 -4.79 -8.04
N GLY A 79 -12.62 -4.19 -8.00
CA GLY A 79 -12.40 -2.76 -8.16
C GLY A 79 -12.16 -1.99 -6.86
N VAL A 80 -12.40 -2.58 -5.69
CA VAL A 80 -12.29 -1.86 -4.40
C VAL A 80 -10.85 -1.42 -4.13
N TYR A 81 -9.91 -2.36 -4.15
CA TYR A 81 -8.49 -2.07 -3.99
C TYR A 81 -7.91 -1.39 -5.23
N MET A 82 -8.38 -1.74 -6.44
CA MET A 82 -8.00 -1.05 -7.67
C MET A 82 -8.21 0.47 -7.56
N PHE A 83 -9.42 0.90 -7.20
CA PHE A 83 -9.74 2.33 -7.06
C PHE A 83 -9.08 2.95 -5.82
N GLY A 84 -9.08 2.25 -4.68
CA GLY A 84 -8.44 2.74 -3.45
C GLY A 84 -6.95 3.01 -3.62
N TYR A 85 -6.20 2.05 -4.17
CA TYR A 85 -4.76 2.19 -4.41
C TYR A 85 -4.48 3.19 -5.54
N GLY A 86 -5.26 3.15 -6.63
CA GLY A 86 -5.13 4.11 -7.73
C GLY A 86 -5.27 5.55 -7.26
N ALA A 87 -6.31 5.85 -6.47
CA ALA A 87 -6.54 7.18 -5.90
C ALA A 87 -5.42 7.60 -4.93
N ALA A 88 -5.03 6.71 -4.01
CA ALA A 88 -3.96 6.98 -3.05
C ALA A 88 -2.63 7.32 -3.75
N ILE A 89 -2.23 6.53 -4.75
CA ILE A 89 -0.98 6.75 -5.48
C ILE A 89 -1.06 7.99 -6.36
N TYR A 90 -2.21 8.31 -6.94
CA TYR A 90 -2.39 9.55 -7.69
C TYR A 90 -2.19 10.80 -6.81
N VAL A 91 -2.71 10.77 -5.57
CA VAL A 91 -2.48 11.84 -4.58
C VAL A 91 -1.00 11.91 -4.20
N VAL A 92 -0.37 10.78 -3.86
CA VAL A 92 1.07 10.72 -3.56
C VAL A 92 1.90 11.31 -4.69
N TYR A 93 1.66 10.89 -5.93
CA TYR A 93 2.35 11.39 -7.12
C TYR A 93 2.21 12.91 -7.28
N SER A 94 1.05 13.46 -6.95
CA SER A 94 0.81 14.91 -7.00
C SER A 94 1.61 15.68 -5.94
N LEU A 95 1.76 15.10 -4.74
CA LEU A 95 2.49 15.70 -3.61
C LEU A 95 4.01 15.62 -3.76
N MET A 96 4.52 14.60 -4.46
CA MET A 96 5.95 14.39 -4.66
C MET A 96 6.67 15.55 -5.36
N LYS A 97 5.95 16.40 -6.10
CA LYS A 97 6.53 17.58 -6.76
C LYS A 97 7.07 18.62 -5.75
N TYR A 98 6.63 18.55 -4.50
CA TYR A 98 6.92 19.56 -3.47
C TYR A 98 7.93 19.09 -2.42
N LEU A 99 8.35 17.81 -2.45
CA LEU A 99 9.12 17.19 -1.37
C LEU A 99 10.38 16.52 -1.88
N GLN A 100 11.45 16.61 -1.10
CA GLN A 100 12.72 15.96 -1.41
C GLN A 100 12.64 14.45 -1.20
N THR A 101 13.38 13.68 -2.00
CA THR A 101 13.44 12.22 -1.90
C THR A 101 14.33 11.79 -0.74
N ASN A 102 13.76 11.65 0.45
CA ASN A 102 14.42 11.16 1.67
C ASN A 102 13.51 10.21 2.48
N ILE A 103 13.99 9.72 3.63
CA ILE A 103 13.21 8.81 4.48
C ILE A 103 11.94 9.45 5.04
N TYR A 104 11.99 10.73 5.43
CA TYR A 104 10.82 11.46 5.94
C TYR A 104 9.73 11.58 4.88
N SER A 105 10.13 11.84 3.64
CA SER A 105 9.24 11.85 2.49
C SER A 105 8.62 10.47 2.27
N ALA A 106 9.39 9.39 2.34
CA ALA A 106 8.82 8.03 2.23
C ALA A 106 7.79 7.74 3.33
N ILE A 107 8.09 8.07 4.59
CA ILE A 107 7.17 7.91 5.72
C ILE A 107 5.89 8.72 5.49
N LEU A 108 6.01 9.99 5.09
CA LEU A 108 4.87 10.86 4.85
C LEU A 108 3.98 10.33 3.71
N HIS A 109 4.55 10.06 2.55
CA HIS A 109 3.79 9.58 1.39
C HIS A 109 3.19 8.19 1.65
N GLY A 110 3.90 7.30 2.33
CA GLY A 110 3.38 6.00 2.74
C GLY A 110 2.21 6.10 3.71
N THR A 111 2.32 6.98 4.71
CA THR A 111 1.24 7.24 5.68
C THR A 111 -0.01 7.77 4.98
N ILE A 112 0.17 8.79 4.12
CA ILE A 112 -0.93 9.38 3.33
C ILE A 112 -1.57 8.32 2.43
N ALA A 113 -0.76 7.51 1.74
CA ALA A 113 -1.28 6.47 0.87
C ALA A 113 -2.15 5.48 1.64
N VAL A 114 -1.66 4.96 2.77
CA VAL A 114 -2.37 3.98 3.60
C VAL A 114 -3.65 4.55 4.18
N ILE A 115 -3.63 5.80 4.68
CA ILE A 115 -4.83 6.45 5.20
C ILE A 115 -5.88 6.60 4.10
N ILE A 116 -5.49 7.13 2.94
CA ILE A 116 -6.42 7.34 1.83
C ILE A 116 -6.98 6.01 1.34
N SER A 117 -6.13 4.99 1.15
CA SER A 117 -6.59 3.70 0.66
C SER A 117 -7.53 3.01 1.64
N ASP A 118 -7.16 2.90 2.93
CA ASP A 118 -7.98 2.16 3.90
C ASP A 118 -9.32 2.87 4.12
N VAL A 119 -9.34 4.21 4.18
CA VAL A 119 -10.59 4.98 4.29
C VAL A 119 -11.48 4.80 3.06
N LEU A 120 -10.93 4.90 1.84
CA LEU A 120 -11.71 4.69 0.62
C LEU A 120 -12.27 3.27 0.53
N ILE A 121 -11.45 2.26 0.84
CA ILE A 121 -11.87 0.86 0.86
C ILE A 121 -12.94 0.64 1.93
N GLY A 122 -12.77 1.21 3.13
CA GLY A 122 -13.73 1.16 4.22
C GLY A 122 -15.09 1.75 3.84
N ILE A 123 -15.10 2.93 3.20
CA ILE A 123 -16.31 3.57 2.69
C ILE A 123 -17.00 2.68 1.66
N ILE A 124 -16.26 2.12 0.70
CA ILE A 124 -16.84 1.24 -0.33
C ILE A 124 -17.45 -0.01 0.33
N TYR A 125 -16.77 -0.62 1.30
CA TYR A 125 -17.31 -1.78 2.01
C TYR A 125 -18.53 -1.47 2.85
N GLU A 126 -18.62 -0.28 3.43
CA GLU A 126 -19.83 0.17 4.14
C GLU A 126 -20.99 0.34 3.15
N MET A 127 -20.74 1.00 2.00
CA MET A 127 -21.75 1.23 0.95
C MET A 127 -22.29 -0.07 0.35
N VAL A 128 -21.45 -1.10 0.22
CA VAL A 128 -21.85 -2.42 -0.30
C VAL A 128 -22.46 -3.31 0.80
N GLY A 129 -22.46 -2.86 2.06
CA GLY A 129 -23.04 -3.59 3.18
C GLY A 129 -22.19 -4.72 3.74
N LEU A 130 -20.88 -4.71 3.48
CA LEU A 130 -19.93 -5.70 4.03
C LEU A 130 -19.45 -5.36 5.44
N THR A 131 -19.54 -4.10 5.84
CA THR A 131 -19.13 -3.64 7.17
C THR A 131 -20.11 -2.62 7.70
N ASN A 132 -20.27 -2.59 9.02
CA ASN A 132 -21.10 -1.62 9.74
C ASN A 132 -20.41 -1.24 11.05
N ILE A 133 -19.20 -0.67 10.92
CA ILE A 133 -18.38 -0.23 12.05
C ILE A 133 -18.63 1.27 12.22
N SER A 134 -18.87 1.71 13.46
CA SER A 134 -19.03 3.14 13.74
C SER A 134 -17.74 3.90 13.41
N ILE A 135 -17.84 5.17 12.97
CA ILE A 135 -16.65 5.97 12.64
C ILE A 135 -15.63 6.03 13.80
N PRO A 136 -16.02 6.26 15.08
CA PRO A 136 -15.07 6.25 16.18
C PRO A 136 -14.35 4.90 16.35
N ASP A 137 -15.08 3.79 16.24
CA ASP A 137 -14.49 2.46 16.36
C ASP A 137 -13.60 2.14 15.15
N TYR A 138 -13.98 2.57 13.96
CA TYR A 138 -13.18 2.40 12.75
C TYR A 138 -11.83 3.10 12.90
N LEU A 139 -11.80 4.33 13.43
CA LEU A 139 -10.56 5.07 13.64
C LEU A 139 -9.63 4.37 14.65
N ILE A 140 -10.16 3.97 15.80
CA ILE A 140 -9.37 3.45 16.93
C ILE A 140 -9.01 1.98 16.72
N MET A 141 -9.97 1.16 16.30
CA MET A 141 -9.80 -0.29 16.22
C MET A 141 -9.22 -0.75 14.90
N ARG A 142 -9.33 0.03 13.82
CA ARG A 142 -8.86 -0.38 12.48
C ARG A 142 -7.83 0.56 11.87
N LEU A 143 -8.15 1.84 11.70
CA LEU A 143 -7.29 2.76 10.95
C LEU A 143 -5.94 2.98 11.65
N ILE A 144 -5.93 3.33 12.94
CA ILE A 144 -4.69 3.58 13.68
C ILE A 144 -3.79 2.34 13.73
N PRO A 145 -4.27 1.14 14.12
CA PRO A 145 -3.48 -0.09 14.08
C PRO A 145 -2.93 -0.41 12.68
N THR A 146 -3.75 -0.23 11.65
CA THR A 146 -3.37 -0.46 10.25
C THR A 146 -2.26 0.48 9.80
N VAL A 147 -2.39 1.78 10.07
CA VAL A 147 -1.35 2.77 9.74
C VAL A 147 -0.05 2.45 10.46
N LEU A 148 -0.10 2.14 11.76
CA LEU A 148 1.10 1.81 12.55
C LEU A 148 1.81 0.55 12.03
N ALA A 149 1.07 -0.53 11.78
CA ALA A 149 1.65 -1.77 11.26
C ALA A 149 2.32 -1.57 9.90
N ASN A 150 1.66 -0.84 9.00
CA ASN A 150 2.18 -0.53 7.68
C ASN A 150 3.38 0.44 7.73
N LEU A 151 3.43 1.38 8.68
CA LEU A 151 4.59 2.23 8.90
C LEU A 151 5.81 1.45 9.39
N VAL A 152 5.62 0.48 10.29
CA VAL A 152 6.70 -0.41 10.73
C VAL A 152 7.26 -1.18 9.53
N PHE A 153 6.39 -1.76 8.71
CA PHE A 153 6.79 -2.46 7.49
C PHE A 153 7.56 -1.53 6.53
N LEU A 154 7.08 -0.30 6.31
CA LEU A 154 7.74 0.70 5.48
C LEU A 154 9.16 1.00 5.97
N ILE A 155 9.33 1.27 7.27
CA ILE A 155 10.64 1.63 7.85
C ILE A 155 11.63 0.48 7.71
N VAL A 156 11.20 -0.75 7.99
CA VAL A 156 12.05 -1.96 7.86
C VAL A 156 12.47 -2.17 6.40
N LEU A 157 11.56 -1.93 5.46
CA LEU A 157 11.79 -2.24 4.05
C LEU A 157 12.52 -1.12 3.29
N TYR A 158 12.47 0.11 3.80
CA TYR A 158 13.09 1.31 3.20
C TYR A 158 14.55 1.12 2.74
N PRO A 159 15.51 0.68 3.60
CA PRO A 159 16.92 0.63 3.20
C PRO A 159 17.17 -0.38 2.07
N VAL A 160 16.45 -1.50 2.06
CA VAL A 160 16.58 -2.55 1.04
C VAL A 160 15.98 -2.07 -0.29
N MET A 161 14.74 -1.57 -0.25
CA MET A 161 14.02 -1.18 -1.47
C MET A 161 14.59 0.07 -2.13
N LYS A 162 15.03 1.05 -1.34
CA LYS A 162 15.69 2.25 -1.89
C LYS A 162 16.86 1.89 -2.79
N ASN A 163 17.76 1.03 -2.31
CA ASN A 163 18.97 0.66 -3.04
C ASN A 163 18.65 -0.20 -4.27
N LEU A 164 17.72 -1.15 -4.15
CA LEU A 164 17.28 -2.01 -5.25
C LEU A 164 16.62 -1.20 -6.38
N LEU A 165 15.67 -0.33 -6.03
CA LEU A 165 14.90 0.44 -7.02
C LEU A 165 15.76 1.47 -7.73
N ILE A 166 16.68 2.14 -7.04
CA ILE A 166 17.63 3.06 -7.67
C ILE A 166 18.50 2.29 -8.67
N LYS A 167 19.02 1.11 -8.28
CA LYS A 167 19.84 0.27 -9.17
C LYS A 167 19.07 -0.18 -10.40
N TRP A 168 17.81 -0.60 -10.26
CA TRP A 168 16.98 -1.01 -11.39
C TRP A 168 16.60 0.15 -12.31
N GLY A 169 16.61 1.38 -11.82
CA GLY A 169 16.30 2.58 -12.61
C GLY A 169 17.49 3.17 -13.38
N THR A 170 18.73 2.80 -13.04
CA THR A 170 19.96 3.30 -13.71
C THR A 170 20.53 2.35 -14.76
N ASP A 171 20.02 1.11 -14.83
CA ASP A 171 20.60 -0.05 -15.52
C ASP A 171 19.70 -0.61 -16.65
#